data_AF-A0A966ILQ1-F1
#
_entry.id   AF-A0A966ILQ1-F1
#
_cell.length_a   1.000
_cell.length_b   1.000
_cell.length_c   1.000
_cell.angle_alpha   90.00
_cell.angle_beta   90.00
_cell.angle_gamma   90.00
#
_symmetry.space_group_name_H-M   'P 1'
#
loop_
_entity.id
_entity.type
_entity.pdbx_description
1 polymer ?
#
loop_
_entity_poly.entity_id
_entity_poly.type
_entity_poly.pdbx_seq_one_letter_code
_entity_poly.pdbx_strand_id
1 'polypeptide(L)'
;MRVVIGFFIFLLIPFFGFSDIKNNQTELNYEAWETTVSRAEAVLLAGRASEKSLEILRDEISDWRSQFKSSISINSDRISLVQTQLNALPASPEDGTEDPLKERRNELKTLLNDLKIPGLRANDAFIHADTLIGELDLLLRARQTDALLTFVESPLRPSIWTQSVAQLAGAFFAPFT
;
A
#
# COMPACT_ATOMS: atom_id res chain seq x y z
N MET A 1 37.77 5.83 48.25
CA MET A 1 36.81 6.27 47.20
C MET A 1 37.10 5.42 45.97
N ARG A 2 36.27 4.43 45.57
CA ARG A 2 35.03 4.53 44.75
C ARG A 2 35.27 5.48 43.56
N VAL A 3 35.31 5.08 42.28
CA VAL A 3 34.27 4.42 41.45
C VAL A 3 34.88 3.80 40.17
N VAL A 4 34.28 2.71 39.68
CA VAL A 4 34.52 1.99 38.41
C VAL A 4 33.78 2.66 37.24
N ILE A 5 34.40 2.79 36.06
CA ILE A 5 33.68 2.88 34.77
C ILE A 5 34.47 2.08 33.73
N GLY A 6 33.90 0.93 33.33
CA GLY A 6 34.46 0.02 32.34
C GLY A 6 34.27 0.55 30.91
N PHE A 7 35.32 0.45 30.11
CA PHE A 7 35.32 0.82 28.70
C PHE A 7 35.11 -0.46 27.87
N PHE A 8 33.85 -0.76 27.53
CA PHE A 8 33.53 -1.89 26.65
C PHE A 8 33.64 -1.42 25.20
N ILE A 9 34.75 -1.77 24.55
CA ILE A 9 34.94 -1.57 23.10
C ILE A 9 34.13 -2.64 22.39
N PHE A 10 32.98 -2.26 21.82
CA PHE A 10 32.22 -3.13 20.93
C PHE A 10 32.81 -3.00 19.52
N LEU A 11 33.47 -4.07 19.08
CA LEU A 11 34.10 -4.20 17.78
C LEU A 11 33.00 -4.31 16.71
N LEU A 12 32.80 -3.24 15.94
CA LEU A 12 31.83 -3.17 14.86
C LEU A 12 32.44 -3.85 13.63
N ILE A 13 32.20 -5.15 13.49
CA ILE A 13 32.51 -5.90 12.27
C ILE A 13 31.42 -5.55 11.24
N PRO A 14 31.73 -4.92 10.09
CA PRO A 14 30.75 -4.81 9.03
C PRO A 14 30.54 -6.22 8.46
N PHE A 15 29.37 -6.78 8.73
CA PHE A 15 28.89 -7.97 8.05
C PHE A 15 28.66 -7.58 6.58
N PHE A 16 29.68 -7.75 5.75
CA PHE A 16 29.52 -7.69 4.30
C PHE A 16 28.66 -8.88 3.90
N GLY A 17 27.37 -8.63 3.70
CA GLY A 17 26.43 -9.58 3.15
C GLY A 17 26.91 -10.04 1.78
N PHE A 18 27.05 -11.36 1.64
CA PHE A 18 27.22 -12.05 0.36
C PHE A 18 26.08 -11.61 -0.58
N SER A 19 26.39 -10.95 -1.69
CA SER A 19 25.40 -10.68 -2.73
C SER A 19 25.23 -11.95 -3.56
N ASP A 20 24.17 -12.72 -3.29
CA ASP A 20 23.70 -13.78 -4.19
C ASP A 20 23.32 -13.16 -5.54
N ILE A 21 23.79 -13.78 -6.63
CA ILE A 21 23.50 -13.36 -8.00
C ILE A 21 22.02 -13.69 -8.28
N LYS A 22 21.13 -12.72 -8.04
CA LYS A 22 19.70 -12.87 -8.33
C LYS A 22 19.44 -12.80 -9.84
N ASN A 23 18.81 -13.86 -10.33
CA ASN A 23 18.15 -13.97 -11.61
C ASN A 23 17.29 -12.72 -11.85
N ASN A 24 17.32 -12.16 -13.06
CA ASN A 24 16.84 -10.82 -13.40
C ASN A 24 15.28 -10.73 -13.48
N GLN A 25 14.58 -11.35 -12.52
CA GLN A 25 13.18 -11.07 -12.22
C GLN A 25 13.20 -10.00 -11.12
N THR A 26 12.49 -8.90 -11.32
CA THR A 26 12.38 -7.80 -10.35
C THR A 26 11.70 -8.33 -9.08
N GLU A 27 12.48 -8.93 -8.19
CA GLU A 27 12.00 -9.47 -6.94
C GLU A 27 11.68 -8.28 -6.03
N LEU A 28 10.38 -7.97 -5.91
CA LEU A 28 9.91 -6.93 -5.01
C LEU A 28 10.44 -7.16 -3.61
N ASN A 29 10.91 -6.09 -2.97
CA ASN A 29 11.40 -6.16 -1.60
C ASN A 29 10.21 -6.18 -0.61
N TYR A 30 9.68 -7.37 -0.35
CA TYR A 30 8.55 -7.56 0.57
C TYR A 30 8.90 -7.22 2.02
N GLU A 31 10.17 -7.25 2.43
CA GLU A 31 10.58 -6.85 3.79
C GLU A 31 10.47 -5.33 3.98
N ALA A 32 10.88 -4.56 2.97
CA ALA A 32 10.69 -3.11 2.95
C ALA A 32 9.19 -2.74 2.90
N TRP A 33 8.39 -3.51 2.14
CA TRP A 33 6.94 -3.36 2.15
C TRP A 33 6.35 -3.59 3.55
N GLU A 34 6.72 -4.67 4.23
CA GLU A 34 6.20 -5.00 5.57
C GLU A 34 6.58 -3.94 6.62
N THR A 35 7.77 -3.35 6.48
CA THR A 35 8.19 -2.21 7.32
C THR A 35 7.30 -0.99 7.09
N THR A 36 6.90 -0.74 5.84
CA THR A 36 5.99 0.35 5.47
C THR A 36 4.60 0.12 6.05
N VAL A 37 4.08 -1.11 5.93
CA VAL A 37 2.81 -1.55 6.53
C VAL A 37 2.82 -1.34 8.04
N SER A 38 3.83 -1.86 8.74
CA SER A 38 3.95 -1.75 10.20
C SER A 38 3.93 -0.29 10.66
N ARG A 39 4.62 0.60 9.93
CA ARG A 39 4.61 2.04 10.21
C ARG A 39 3.24 2.65 9.96
N ALA A 40 2.55 2.26 8.88
CA ALA A 40 1.21 2.76 8.56
C ALA A 40 0.19 2.37 9.62
N GLU A 41 0.18 1.09 10.02
CA GLU A 41 -0.68 0.59 11.10
C GLU A 41 -0.41 1.30 12.42
N ALA A 42 0.86 1.51 12.79
CA ALA A 42 1.21 2.25 13.99
C ALA A 42 0.72 3.71 13.96
N VAL A 43 0.79 4.36 12.80
CA VAL A 43 0.30 5.74 12.60
C VAL A 43 -1.23 5.79 12.70
N LEU A 44 -1.93 4.85 12.06
CA LEU A 44 -3.38 4.73 12.09
C LEU A 44 -3.89 4.47 13.52
N LEU A 45 -3.25 3.54 14.25
CA LEU A 45 -3.57 3.23 15.65
C LEU A 45 -3.31 4.39 16.59
N ALA A 46 -2.18 5.09 16.41
CA ALA A 46 -1.87 6.25 17.24
C ALA A 46 -2.84 7.40 16.96
N GLY A 47 -3.20 7.62 15.70
CA GLY A 47 -4.07 8.71 15.26
C GLY A 47 -3.47 10.10 15.46
N ARG A 48 -2.16 10.24 15.76
CA ARG A 48 -1.51 11.53 16.12
C ARG A 48 -0.44 12.05 15.15
N ALA A 49 -0.12 11.35 14.07
CA ALA A 49 0.92 11.77 13.11
C ALA A 49 0.50 13.02 12.32
N SER A 50 1.35 14.01 12.07
CA SER A 50 0.97 15.26 11.36
C SER A 50 0.38 15.01 9.96
N GLU A 51 -0.42 15.96 9.43
CA GLU A 51 -1.01 15.87 8.07
C GLU A 51 0.08 15.66 7.01
N LYS A 52 1.16 16.44 7.06
CA LYS A 52 2.30 16.27 6.14
C LYS A 52 2.93 14.88 6.22
N SER A 53 3.03 14.32 7.43
CA SER A 53 3.55 12.96 7.61
C SER A 53 2.61 11.89 7.03
N LEU A 54 1.30 12.08 7.14
CA LEU A 54 0.30 11.19 6.55
C LEU A 54 0.33 11.23 5.02
N GLU A 55 0.47 12.41 4.43
CA GLU A 55 0.64 12.57 2.97
C GLU A 55 1.89 11.84 2.46
N ILE A 56 3.04 12.04 3.12
CA ILE A 56 4.29 11.37 2.74
C ILE A 56 4.13 9.84 2.79
N LEU A 57 3.52 9.33 3.86
CA LEU A 57 3.27 7.90 4.00
C LEU A 57 2.31 7.37 2.94
N ARG A 58 1.26 8.14 2.61
CA ARG A 58 0.30 7.80 1.55
C ARG A 58 0.99 7.71 0.19
N ASP A 59 1.87 8.65 -0.13
CA ASP A 59 2.62 8.66 -1.40
C ASP A 59 3.53 7.42 -1.48
N GLU A 60 4.24 7.09 -0.40
CA GLU A 60 5.08 5.90 -0.33
C GLU A 60 4.28 4.59 -0.54
N ILE A 61 3.10 4.47 0.09
CA ILE A 61 2.21 3.32 -0.12
C ILE A 61 1.66 3.29 -1.55
N SER A 62 1.39 4.45 -2.15
CA SER A 62 0.96 4.56 -3.55
C SER A 62 2.04 4.09 -4.53
N ASP A 63 3.31 4.37 -4.24
CA ASP A 63 4.44 3.88 -5.02
C ASP A 63 4.55 2.35 -4.93
N TRP A 64 4.42 1.79 -3.71
CA TRP A 64 4.35 0.34 -3.51
C TRP A 64 3.18 -0.29 -4.27
N ARG A 65 1.98 0.29 -4.16
CA ARG A 65 0.78 -0.17 -4.88
C ARG A 65 1.02 -0.22 -6.38
N SER A 66 1.69 0.78 -6.95
CA SER A 66 2.04 0.83 -8.37
C SER A 66 3.01 -0.29 -8.76
N GLN A 67 4.02 -0.57 -7.93
CA GLN A 67 4.95 -1.67 -8.14
C GLN A 67 4.25 -3.03 -8.08
N PHE A 68 3.39 -3.27 -7.08
CA PHE A 68 2.61 -4.50 -6.98
C PHE A 68 1.69 -4.68 -8.20
N LYS A 69 1.00 -3.61 -8.62
CA LYS A 69 0.13 -3.64 -9.80
C LYS A 69 0.87 -4.12 -11.05
N SER A 70 2.10 -3.64 -11.27
CA SER A 70 2.92 -4.08 -12.41
C SER A 70 3.37 -5.54 -12.31
N SER A 71 3.48 -6.07 -11.08
CA SER A 71 3.98 -7.42 -10.80
C SER A 71 2.90 -8.50 -10.81
N ILE A 72 1.61 -8.14 -10.76
CA ILE A 72 0.49 -9.10 -10.86
C ILE A 72 0.60 -9.97 -12.12
N SER A 73 1.03 -9.39 -13.24
CA SER A 73 1.13 -10.07 -14.53
C SER A 73 2.53 -10.58 -14.89
N ILE A 74 3.46 -10.66 -13.93
CA ILE A 74 4.90 -10.94 -14.19
C ILE A 74 5.15 -12.25 -14.95
N ASN A 75 4.35 -13.28 -14.73
CA ASN A 75 4.46 -14.59 -15.39
C ASN A 75 3.33 -14.87 -16.40
N SER A 76 2.56 -13.86 -16.80
CA SER A 76 1.36 -14.04 -17.64
C SER A 76 1.62 -14.84 -18.92
N ASP A 77 2.66 -14.51 -19.68
CA ASP A 77 3.04 -15.23 -20.91
C ASP A 77 3.44 -16.68 -20.65
N ARG A 78 4.23 -16.92 -19.58
CA ARG A 78 4.68 -18.28 -19.19
C ARG A 78 3.51 -19.14 -18.74
N ILE A 79 2.58 -18.57 -17.98
CA ILE A 79 1.34 -19.23 -17.56
C ILE A 79 0.51 -19.61 -18.79
N SER A 80 0.36 -18.69 -19.75
CA SER A 80 -0.36 -18.95 -21.01
C SER A 80 0.26 -20.10 -21.82
N LEU A 81 1.59 -20.13 -21.91
CA LEU A 81 2.32 -21.21 -22.57
C LEU A 81 2.09 -22.56 -21.89
N VAL A 82 2.25 -22.65 -20.57
CA VAL A 82 2.05 -23.90 -19.82
C VAL A 82 0.60 -24.37 -19.89
N GLN A 83 -0.36 -23.44 -19.85
CA GLN A 83 -1.78 -23.75 -20.04
C GLN A 83 -2.05 -24.31 -21.44
N THR A 84 -1.43 -23.73 -22.47
CA THR A 84 -1.54 -24.22 -23.85
C THR A 84 -0.98 -25.63 -23.98
N GLN A 85 0.17 -25.91 -23.37
CA GLN A 85 0.75 -27.25 -23.34
C GLN A 85 -0.16 -28.25 -22.62
N LEU A 86 -0.75 -27.85 -21.49
CA LEU A 86 -1.69 -28.69 -20.75
C LEU A 86 -2.95 -29.00 -21.56
N ASN A 87 -3.47 -28.02 -22.29
CA ASN A 87 -4.66 -28.15 -23.14
C ASN A 87 -4.39 -28.97 -24.40
N ALA A 88 -3.15 -29.02 -24.88
CA ALA A 88 -2.75 -29.85 -26.01
C ALA A 88 -2.64 -31.35 -25.65
N LEU A 89 -2.58 -31.70 -24.36
CA LEU A 89 -2.61 -33.10 -23.93
C LEU A 89 -4.02 -33.68 -24.11
N PRO A 90 -4.15 -34.92 -24.64
CA PRO A 90 -5.42 -35.63 -24.72
C PRO A 90 -6.15 -35.68 -23.37
N ALA A 91 -7.48 -35.78 -23.40
CA ALA A 91 -8.26 -36.01 -22.20
C ALA A 91 -7.82 -37.33 -21.52
N SER A 92 -7.94 -37.37 -20.19
CA SER A 92 -7.68 -38.61 -19.45
C SER A 92 -8.72 -39.67 -19.84
N PRO A 93 -8.37 -40.96 -19.88
CA PRO A 93 -9.34 -42.02 -20.20
C PRO A 93 -10.51 -42.02 -19.20
N GLU A 94 -11.75 -42.10 -19.71
CA GLU A 94 -12.96 -42.15 -18.87
C GLU A 94 -13.30 -43.58 -18.41
N ASP A 95 -12.70 -44.59 -19.04
CA ASP A 95 -12.94 -46.02 -18.82
C ASP A 95 -12.19 -46.59 -17.60
N GLY A 96 -11.50 -45.74 -16.83
CA GLY A 96 -10.71 -46.13 -15.67
C GLY A 96 -9.37 -46.77 -16.00
N THR A 97 -8.96 -46.79 -17.28
CA THR A 97 -7.61 -47.18 -17.67
C THR A 97 -6.58 -46.18 -17.19
N GLU A 98 -5.35 -46.65 -16.95
CA GLU A 98 -4.27 -45.79 -16.46
C GLU A 98 -3.87 -44.77 -17.53
N ASP A 99 -3.91 -43.48 -17.17
CA ASP A 99 -3.50 -42.38 -18.06
C ASP A 99 -1.97 -42.41 -18.28
N PRO A 100 -1.48 -42.72 -19.49
CA PRO A 100 -0.05 -42.78 -19.76
C PRO A 100 0.64 -41.40 -19.66
N LEU A 101 -0.13 -40.31 -19.68
CA LEU A 101 0.35 -38.93 -19.58
C LEU A 101 0.11 -38.33 -18.19
N LYS A 102 -0.33 -39.13 -17.21
CA LYS A 102 -0.62 -38.68 -15.84
C LYS A 102 0.52 -37.89 -15.23
N GLU A 103 1.74 -38.42 -15.32
CA GLU A 103 2.92 -37.77 -14.76
C GLU A 103 3.18 -36.42 -15.42
N ARG A 104 3.18 -36.39 -16.75
CA ARG A 104 3.37 -35.16 -17.52
C ARG A 104 2.31 -34.10 -17.22
N ARG A 105 1.05 -34.51 -17.06
CA ARG A 105 -0.05 -33.63 -16.68
C ARG A 105 0.17 -33.05 -15.28
N ASN A 106 0.65 -33.85 -14.33
CA ASN A 106 0.93 -33.40 -12.98
C ASN A 106 2.10 -32.40 -12.95
N GLU A 107 3.19 -32.69 -13.65
CA GLU A 107 4.33 -31.76 -13.80
C GLU A 107 3.88 -30.37 -14.29
N LEU A 108 3.08 -30.34 -15.37
CA LEU A 108 2.58 -29.07 -15.94
C LEU A 108 1.65 -28.33 -14.97
N LYS A 109 0.81 -29.04 -14.22
CA LYS A 109 -0.06 -28.43 -13.20
C LYS A 109 0.75 -27.85 -12.04
N THR A 110 1.77 -28.56 -11.56
CA THR A 110 2.68 -28.07 -10.53
C THR A 110 3.38 -26.80 -11.00
N LEU A 111 3.96 -26.84 -12.21
CA LEU A 111 4.61 -25.67 -12.80
C LEU A 111 3.65 -24.48 -12.96
N LEU A 112 2.41 -24.73 -13.38
CA LEU A 112 1.39 -23.69 -13.49
C LEU A 112 1.10 -23.04 -12.13
N ASN A 113 1.00 -23.84 -11.07
CA ASN A 113 0.78 -23.33 -9.72
C ASN A 113 1.97 -22.48 -9.25
N ASP A 114 3.19 -22.96 -9.44
CA ASP A 114 4.40 -22.23 -9.06
C ASP A 114 4.50 -20.88 -9.78
N LEU A 115 4.12 -20.82 -11.06
CA LEU A 115 4.13 -19.58 -11.84
C LEU A 115 3.06 -18.58 -11.39
N LYS A 116 1.93 -19.05 -10.84
CA LYS A 116 0.83 -18.21 -10.36
C LYS A 116 1.11 -17.57 -9.01
N ILE A 117 1.86 -18.25 -8.14
CA ILE A 117 2.12 -17.79 -6.76
C ILE A 117 2.64 -16.34 -6.69
N PRO A 118 3.66 -15.92 -7.48
CA PRO A 118 4.16 -14.54 -7.42
C PRO A 118 3.12 -13.48 -7.77
N GLY A 119 2.29 -13.76 -8.79
CA GLY A 119 1.23 -12.84 -9.23
C GLY A 119 0.11 -12.72 -8.19
N LEU A 120 -0.26 -13.82 -7.54
CA LEU A 120 -1.22 -13.83 -6.43
C LEU A 120 -0.68 -13.03 -5.24
N ARG A 121 0.57 -13.28 -4.84
CA ARG A 121 1.21 -12.55 -3.74
C ARG A 121 1.28 -11.04 -4.01
N ALA A 122 1.61 -10.65 -5.24
CA ALA A 122 1.60 -9.24 -5.64
C ALA A 122 0.19 -8.65 -5.60
N ASN A 123 -0.83 -9.41 -6.01
CA ASN A 123 -2.22 -8.99 -5.93
C ASN A 123 -2.69 -8.78 -4.48
N ASP A 124 -2.35 -9.69 -3.57
CA ASP A 124 -2.69 -9.56 -2.15
C ASP A 124 -2.06 -8.29 -1.55
N ALA A 125 -0.79 -8.03 -1.85
CA ALA A 125 -0.10 -6.83 -1.41
C ALA A 125 -0.66 -5.55 -2.06
N PHE A 126 -1.08 -5.60 -3.32
CA PHE A 126 -1.79 -4.50 -3.99
C PHE A 126 -3.09 -4.14 -3.26
N ILE A 127 -3.90 -5.15 -2.91
CA ILE A 127 -5.15 -4.97 -2.16
C ILE A 127 -4.85 -4.38 -0.78
N HIS A 128 -3.83 -4.90 -0.10
CA HIS A 128 -3.43 -4.37 1.21
C HIS A 128 -3.02 -2.89 1.14
N ALA A 129 -2.22 -2.51 0.13
CA ALA A 129 -1.85 -1.12 -0.09
C ALA A 129 -3.06 -0.22 -0.39
N ASP A 130 -4.03 -0.70 -1.17
CA ASP A 130 -5.28 0.01 -1.46
C ASP A 130 -6.08 0.29 -0.18
N THR A 131 -6.20 -0.72 0.69
CA THR A 131 -6.86 -0.60 2.00
C THR A 131 -6.18 0.45 2.87
N LEU A 132 -4.85 0.39 3.01
CA LEU A 132 -4.10 1.35 3.83
C LEU A 132 -4.24 2.79 3.33
N ILE A 133 -4.21 3.01 2.01
CA ILE A 133 -4.45 4.34 1.43
C ILE A 133 -5.86 4.84 1.81
N GLY A 134 -6.87 3.99 1.71
CA GLY A 134 -8.24 4.33 2.10
C GLY A 134 -8.36 4.74 3.57
N GLU A 135 -7.70 4.00 4.47
CA GLU A 135 -7.70 4.31 5.91
C GLU A 135 -6.96 5.62 6.22
N LEU A 136 -5.81 5.87 5.56
CA LEU A 136 -5.08 7.14 5.70
C LEU A 136 -5.89 8.33 5.17
N ASP A 137 -6.59 8.17 4.05
CA ASP A 137 -7.44 9.22 3.47
C ASP A 137 -8.61 9.58 4.39
N LEU A 138 -9.19 8.61 5.08
CA LEU A 138 -10.22 8.85 6.09
C LEU A 138 -9.66 9.65 7.28
N LEU A 139 -8.48 9.27 7.78
CA LEU A 139 -7.82 9.98 8.88
C LEU A 139 -7.44 11.42 8.50
N LEU A 140 -6.90 11.64 7.30
CA LEU A 140 -6.60 12.97 6.77
C LEU A 140 -7.85 13.86 6.73
N ARG A 141 -8.95 13.34 6.18
CA ARG A 141 -10.22 14.08 6.07
C ARG A 141 -10.83 14.44 7.42
N ALA A 142 -10.77 13.53 8.40
CA ALA A 142 -11.25 13.80 9.75
C ALA A 142 -10.56 15.03 10.35
N ARG A 143 -9.24 15.13 10.16
CA ARG A 143 -8.45 16.23 10.70
C ARG A 143 -8.61 17.55 9.98
N GLN A 144 -8.72 17.52 8.66
CA GLN A 144 -9.04 18.73 7.89
C GLN A 144 -10.39 19.31 8.35
N THR A 145 -11.35 18.44 8.66
CA THR A 145 -12.66 18.86 9.21
C THR A 145 -12.52 19.45 10.61
N ASP A 146 -11.77 18.82 11.51
CA ASP A 146 -11.52 19.33 12.87
C ASP A 146 -10.75 20.68 12.87
N ALA A 147 -9.80 20.84 11.96
CA ALA A 147 -9.09 22.10 11.78
C ALA A 147 -10.08 23.21 11.37
N LEU A 148 -10.94 22.96 10.37
CA LEU A 148 -11.97 23.92 9.95
C LEU A 148 -12.95 24.26 11.09
N LEU A 149 -13.29 23.28 11.92
CA LEU A 149 -14.19 23.46 13.07
C LEU A 149 -13.52 24.08 14.30
N THR A 150 -12.20 24.15 14.38
CA THR A 150 -11.49 24.85 15.47
C THR A 150 -11.20 26.31 15.10
N PHE A 151 -11.12 26.64 13.81
CA PHE A 151 -11.13 28.02 13.30
C PHE A 151 -12.53 28.67 13.34
N VAL A 152 -13.24 28.61 14.48
CA VAL A 152 -14.62 29.15 14.60
C VAL A 152 -14.66 30.68 14.64
N GLU A 153 -13.55 31.38 14.84
CA GLU A 153 -13.41 32.80 14.48
C GLU A 153 -13.03 32.97 13.01
N SER A 154 -13.71 32.22 12.14
CA SER A 154 -13.63 32.39 10.69
C SER A 154 -14.38 33.66 10.27
N PRO A 155 -13.76 34.54 9.46
CA PRO A 155 -14.42 35.71 8.89
C PRO A 155 -15.59 35.34 7.95
N LEU A 156 -15.81 34.07 7.63
CA LEU A 156 -16.91 33.56 6.79
C LEU A 156 -18.17 33.15 7.57
N ARG A 157 -18.30 33.50 8.85
CA ARG A 157 -19.48 33.18 9.66
C ARG A 157 -20.73 33.89 9.09
N PRO A 158 -21.75 33.20 8.54
CA PRO A 158 -22.87 33.86 7.84
C PRO A 158 -23.60 34.92 8.69
N SER A 159 -23.63 34.73 10.01
CA SER A 159 -24.17 35.70 10.96
C SER A 159 -23.45 37.05 11.00
N ILE A 160 -22.14 37.09 10.69
CA ILE A 160 -21.36 38.33 10.58
C ILE A 160 -21.65 39.05 9.26
N TRP A 161 -21.82 38.28 8.18
CA TRP A 161 -22.17 38.82 6.86
C TRP A 161 -23.60 39.35 6.82
N THR A 162 -24.56 38.67 7.43
CA THR A 162 -25.96 39.13 7.46
C THR A 162 -26.11 40.47 8.17
N GLN A 163 -25.39 40.69 9.28
CA GLN A 163 -25.37 41.97 9.99
C GLN A 163 -24.80 43.10 9.11
N SER A 164 -23.72 42.82 8.40
CA SER A 164 -23.03 43.78 7.53
C SER A 164 -23.87 44.14 6.30
N VAL A 165 -24.53 43.15 5.69
CA VAL A 165 -25.47 43.35 4.57
C VAL A 165 -26.70 44.13 5.02
N ALA A 166 -27.22 43.88 6.23
CA ALA A 166 -28.35 44.63 6.78
C ALA A 166 -27.99 46.09 7.05
N GLN A 167 -26.77 46.38 7.53
CA GLN A 167 -26.28 47.75 7.71
C GLN A 167 -26.10 48.48 6.37
N LEU A 168 -25.56 47.82 5.35
CA LEU A 168 -25.43 48.39 4.01
C LEU A 168 -26.79 48.66 3.36
N ALA A 169 -27.75 47.73 3.50
CA ALA A 169 -29.12 47.93 3.04
C ALA A 169 -29.80 49.09 3.78
N GLY A 170 -29.67 49.14 5.11
CA GLY A 170 -30.21 50.24 5.92
C GLY A 170 -29.63 51.60 5.56
N ALA A 171 -28.33 51.67 5.26
CA ALA A 171 -27.67 52.90 4.80
C ALA A 171 -28.09 53.33 3.39
N PHE A 172 -28.36 52.37 2.49
CA PHE A 172 -28.83 52.64 1.13
C PHE A 172 -30.28 53.16 1.09
N PHE A 173 -31.11 52.72 2.02
CA PHE A 173 -32.52 53.15 2.14
C PHE A 173 -32.74 54.26 3.17
N ALA A 174 -31.68 54.78 3.79
CA ALA A 174 -31.78 55.93 4.69
C ALA A 174 -32.10 57.19 3.86
N PRO A 175 -33.17 57.94 4.19
CA PRO A 175 -33.43 59.22 3.55
C PRO A 175 -32.29 60.19 3.91
N PHE A 176 -31.74 60.87 2.90
CA PHE A 176 -30.80 61.97 3.11
C PHE A 176 -31.54 63.10 3.84
N THR A 177 -31.28 63.25 5.14
CA THR A 177 -31.70 64.42 5.94
C THR A 177 -30.54 65.37 6.12
#